data_AF-A0A368D525-F1
#
_entry.id   AF-A0A368D525-F1
#
_cell.length_a   1.000
_cell.length_b   1.000
_cell.length_c   1.000
_cell.angle_alpha   90.00
_cell.angle_beta   90.00
_cell.angle_gamma   90.00
#
_symmetry.space_group_name_H-M   'P 1'
#
loop_
_entity.id
_entity.type
_entity.pdbx_description
1 polymer ?
#
loop_
_entity_poly.entity_id
_entity_poly.type
_entity_poly.pdbx_seq_one_letter_code
_entity_poly.pdbx_strand_id
1 'polypeptide(L)'
;MTLSSYDQDLNEHLRPILRGVDPSTLTLDAKRKAVDGRLKSRWFQLVFNLAILTFFAYGWATGISQLQVSWWWVILLVFGINFSLIAWQLRSLRYILKKLDEHPDQTP
;
A
#
# COMPACT_ATOMS: atom_id res chain seq x y z
N MET A 1 21.03 -24.83 -14.63
CA MET A 1 19.90 -24.58 -13.69
C MET A 1 19.97 -23.13 -13.24
N THR A 2 19.43 -22.22 -14.04
CA THR A 2 19.23 -20.82 -13.68
C THR A 2 17.80 -20.68 -13.19
N LEU A 3 17.54 -21.07 -11.94
CA LEU A 3 16.40 -20.50 -11.20
C LEU A 3 16.68 -19.00 -11.20
N SER A 4 15.91 -18.35 -12.06
CA SER A 4 16.24 -17.10 -12.73
C SER A 4 16.39 -16.00 -11.70
N SER A 5 17.33 -15.08 -11.87
CA SER A 5 17.47 -13.87 -11.05
C SER A 5 16.13 -13.13 -10.83
N TYR A 6 15.19 -13.34 -11.74
CA TYR A 6 13.79 -12.93 -11.68
C TYR A 6 13.04 -13.41 -10.41
N ASP A 7 13.11 -14.71 -10.07
CA ASP A 7 12.39 -15.27 -8.92
C ASP A 7 12.97 -14.79 -7.59
N GLN A 8 14.28 -14.59 -7.56
CA GLN A 8 14.98 -14.05 -6.39
C GLN A 8 14.59 -12.60 -6.12
N ASP A 9 14.56 -11.75 -7.16
CA ASP A 9 14.10 -10.36 -7.09
C ASP A 9 12.62 -10.28 -6.63
N LEU A 10 11.75 -11.11 -7.21
CA LEU A 10 10.33 -11.14 -6.86
C LEU A 10 10.09 -11.59 -5.42
N ASN A 11 10.81 -12.62 -4.96
CA ASN A 11 10.69 -13.14 -3.61
C ASN A 11 11.19 -12.13 -2.56
N GLU A 12 12.24 -11.36 -2.87
CA GLU A 12 12.73 -10.30 -1.98
C GLU A 12 11.70 -9.18 -1.78
N HIS A 13 10.98 -8.81 -2.85
CA HIS A 13 9.89 -7.83 -2.81
C HIS A 13 8.62 -8.37 -2.11
N LEU A 14 8.37 -9.68 -2.17
CA LEU A 14 7.23 -10.34 -1.52
C LEU A 14 7.45 -10.62 -0.03
N ARG A 15 8.70 -10.76 0.43
CA ARG A 15 9.04 -11.02 1.82
C ARG A 15 8.43 -10.02 2.83
N PRO A 16 8.49 -8.69 2.62
CA PRO A 16 7.80 -7.74 3.51
C PRO A 16 6.27 -7.82 3.40
N ILE A 17 5.74 -8.40 2.32
CA ILE A 17 4.31 -8.59 2.07
C ILE A 17 3.75 -9.80 2.81
N LEU A 18 4.52 -10.89 2.85
CA LEU A 18 4.10 -12.19 3.38
C LEU A 18 4.40 -12.40 4.88
N ARG A 19 4.92 -11.38 5.59
CA ARG A 19 5.11 -11.38 7.06
C ARG A 19 5.77 -12.67 7.61
N GLY A 20 6.85 -13.12 6.96
CA GLY A 20 7.62 -14.27 7.43
C GLY A 20 7.21 -15.61 6.83
N VAL A 21 6.22 -15.66 5.93
CA VAL A 21 6.00 -16.83 5.07
C VAL A 21 6.97 -16.75 3.89
N ASP A 22 7.69 -17.84 3.64
CA ASP A 22 8.63 -17.92 2.52
C ASP A 22 7.86 -17.90 1.19
N PRO A 23 8.03 -16.88 0.34
CA PRO A 23 7.35 -16.80 -0.94
C PRO A 23 7.66 -18.00 -1.85
N SER A 24 8.79 -18.68 -1.71
CA SER A 24 9.11 -19.87 -2.51
C SER A 24 8.15 -21.05 -2.22
N THR A 25 7.47 -21.05 -1.07
CA THR A 25 6.55 -22.11 -0.63
C THR A 25 5.09 -21.86 -1.01
N LEU A 26 4.77 -20.68 -1.55
CA LEU A 26 3.42 -20.26 -1.87
C LEU A 26 3.13 -20.41 -3.37
N THR A 27 1.94 -20.94 -3.68
CA THR A 27 1.42 -20.96 -5.06
C THR A 27 1.23 -19.54 -5.60
N LEU A 28 1.27 -19.40 -6.92
CA LEU A 28 1.13 -18.11 -7.62
C LEU A 28 -0.16 -17.38 -7.19
N ASP A 29 -1.27 -18.12 -7.09
CA ASP A 29 -2.56 -17.59 -6.62
C ASP A 29 -2.51 -17.08 -5.19
N ALA A 30 -1.80 -17.77 -4.29
CA ALA A 30 -1.66 -17.35 -2.91
C ALA A 30 -0.82 -16.07 -2.79
N LYS A 31 0.25 -15.94 -3.59
CA LYS A 31 1.03 -14.69 -3.71
C LYS A 31 0.15 -13.54 -4.20
N ARG A 32 -0.63 -13.77 -5.26
CA ARG A 32 -1.55 -12.78 -5.84
C ARG A 32 -2.59 -12.31 -4.84
N LYS A 33 -3.24 -13.25 -4.13
CA LYS A 33 -4.25 -12.94 -3.11
C LYS A 33 -3.67 -12.12 -1.95
N ALA A 34 -2.43 -12.40 -1.54
CA ALA A 34 -1.76 -11.63 -0.49
C ALA A 34 -1.45 -10.18 -0.93
N VAL A 35 -0.94 -10.00 -2.15
CA VAL A 35 -0.66 -8.68 -2.72
C VAL A 35 -1.95 -7.88 -2.93
N ASP A 36 -2.99 -8.49 -3.49
CA ASP A 36 -4.31 -7.85 -3.70
C ASP A 36 -4.99 -7.47 -2.38
N GLY A 37 -4.92 -8.34 -1.36
CA GLY A 37 -5.42 -8.03 -0.02
C GLY A 37 -4.74 -6.81 0.61
N ARG A 38 -3.41 -6.71 0.47
CA ARG A 38 -2.68 -5.51 0.92
C ARG A 38 -3.03 -4.27 0.10
N LEU A 39 -3.19 -4.41 -1.21
CA LEU A 39 -3.57 -3.29 -2.09
C LEU A 39 -4.92 -2.69 -1.68
N LYS A 40 -5.93 -3.54 -1.43
CA LYS A 40 -7.25 -3.13 -0.92
C LYS A 40 -7.14 -2.44 0.44
N SER A 41 -6.37 -3.01 1.37
CA SER A 41 -6.16 -2.43 2.70
C SER A 41 -5.52 -1.03 2.63
N ARG A 42 -4.51 -0.83 1.77
CA ARG A 42 -3.88 0.49 1.58
C ARG A 42 -4.80 1.50 0.92
N TRP A 43 -5.60 1.06 -0.04
CA TRP A 43 -6.65 1.90 -0.63
C TRP A 43 -7.68 2.35 0.40
N PHE A 44 -8.14 1.42 1.25
CA PHE A 44 -9.04 1.75 2.34
C PHE A 44 -8.42 2.77 3.30
N GLN A 45 -7.12 2.62 3.62
CA GLN A 45 -6.40 3.58 4.46
C GLN A 45 -6.34 4.98 3.84
N LEU A 46 -6.17 5.11 2.52
CA LEU A 46 -6.25 6.41 1.83
C LEU A 46 -7.65 7.03 1.95
N VAL A 47 -8.69 6.26 1.66
CA VAL A 47 -10.08 6.72 1.72
C VAL A 47 -10.42 7.16 3.14
N PHE A 48 -10.02 6.38 4.14
CA PHE A 48 -10.25 6.68 5.55
C PHE A 48 -9.50 7.94 6.00
N ASN A 49 -8.22 8.09 5.62
CA ASN A 49 -7.48 9.31 5.89
C ASN A 49 -8.18 10.53 5.26
N LEU A 50 -8.64 10.43 4.01
CA LEU A 50 -9.34 11.52 3.33
C LEU A 50 -10.66 11.87 4.01
N ALA A 51 -11.41 10.85 4.49
CA ALA A 51 -12.63 11.05 5.26
C ALA A 51 -12.35 11.81 6.57
N ILE A 52 -11.28 11.45 7.29
CA ILE A 52 -10.85 12.16 8.50
C ILE A 52 -10.51 13.62 8.17
N LEU A 53 -9.72 13.87 7.12
CA LEU A 53 -9.36 15.23 6.73
C LEU A 53 -10.61 16.07 6.42
N THR A 54 -11.56 15.48 5.69
CA THR A 54 -12.84 16.11 5.34
C THR A 54 -13.68 16.40 6.58
N PHE A 55 -13.73 15.46 7.54
CA PHE A 55 -14.44 15.61 8.80
C PHE A 55 -13.89 16.78 9.63
N PHE A 56 -12.56 16.88 9.76
CA PHE A 56 -11.93 18.02 10.44
C PHE A 56 -12.17 19.34 9.69
N ALA A 57 -12.14 19.32 8.36
CA ALA A 57 -12.33 20.53 7.55
C ALA A 57 -13.75 21.06 7.70
N TYR A 58 -14.73 20.16 7.67
CA TYR A 58 -16.13 20.48 7.93
C TYR A 58 -16.32 21.05 9.34
N GLY A 59 -15.80 20.37 10.37
CA GLY A 59 -15.94 20.82 11.75
C GLY A 59 -15.34 22.19 12.03
N TRP A 60 -14.25 22.56 11.34
CA TRP A 60 -13.67 23.91 11.42
C TRP A 60 -14.50 24.93 10.66
N ALA A 61 -14.98 24.60 9.45
CA ALA A 61 -15.82 25.50 8.65
C ALA A 61 -17.16 25.83 9.33
N THR A 62 -17.75 24.88 10.07
CA THR A 62 -18.99 25.08 10.84
C THR A 62 -18.76 25.66 12.23
N GLY A 63 -17.51 25.98 12.60
CA GLY A 63 -17.16 26.53 13.91
C GLY A 63 -17.32 25.57 15.09
N ILE A 64 -17.51 24.26 14.83
CA ILE A 64 -17.57 23.22 15.88
C ILE A 64 -16.17 23.04 16.49
N SER A 65 -15.13 23.11 15.67
CA SER A 65 -13.74 23.00 16.10
C SER A 65 -13.08 24.36 16.23
N GLN A 66 -12.53 24.66 17.41
CA GLN A 66 -11.73 25.87 17.66
C GLN A 66 -10.24 25.71 17.27
N LEU A 67 -9.94 24.82 16.31
CA LEU A 67 -8.58 24.65 15.81
C LEU A 67 -8.04 25.97 15.25
N GLN A 68 -6.90 26.42 15.79
CA GLN A 68 -6.20 27.57 15.23
C GLN A 68 -5.72 27.28 13.81
N VAL A 69 -5.65 28.32 12.98
CA VAL A 69 -5.18 28.22 11.58
C VAL A 69 -3.79 27.58 11.48
N SER A 70 -2.92 27.79 12.46
CA SER A 70 -1.61 27.15 12.53
C SER A 70 -1.66 25.62 12.54
N TRP A 71 -2.67 25.02 13.18
CA TRP A 71 -2.83 23.57 13.24
C TRP A 71 -3.22 22.95 11.90
N TRP A 72 -3.86 23.72 11.00
CA TRP A 72 -4.16 23.25 9.65
C TRP A 72 -2.92 22.90 8.85
N TRP A 73 -1.83 23.67 9.02
CA TRP A 73 -0.56 23.36 8.38
C TRP A 73 0.05 22.05 8.87
N VAL A 74 -0.07 21.77 10.18
CA VAL A 74 0.40 20.49 10.76
C VAL A 74 -0.42 19.33 10.23
N ILE A 75 -1.76 19.45 10.22
CA ILE A 75 -2.66 18.41 9.70
C ILE A 75 -2.37 18.15 8.22
N LEU A 76 -2.24 19.19 7.40
CA LEU A 76 -1.93 19.07 5.98
C LEU A 76 -0.54 18.45 5.74
N LEU A 77 0.46 18.81 6.56
CA LEU A 77 1.80 18.23 6.47
C LEU A 77 1.80 16.73 6.82
N VAL A 78 1.20 16.36 7.96
CA VAL A 78 1.11 14.96 8.38
C VAL A 78 0.30 14.14 7.37
N PHE A 79 -0.81 14.70 6.88
CA PHE A 79 -1.63 14.09 5.84
C PHE A 79 -0.86 13.93 4.54
N GLY A 80 -0.17 14.97 4.08
CA GLY A 80 0.63 14.94 2.84
C GLY A 80 1.74 13.90 2.88
N ILE A 81 2.45 13.79 4.01
CA ILE A 81 3.47 12.76 4.22
C ILE A 81 2.83 11.36 4.20
N ASN A 82 1.75 11.15 4.96
CA ASN A 82 1.05 9.85 4.99
C ASN A 82 0.53 9.45 3.61
N PHE A 83 -0.12 10.39 2.90
CA PHE A 83 -0.65 10.20 1.56
C PHE A 83 0.46 9.79 0.59
N SER A 84 1.58 10.52 0.59
CA SER A 84 2.73 10.24 -0.27
C SER A 84 3.31 8.84 0.00
N LEU A 85 3.44 8.47 1.28
CA LEU A 85 3.96 7.16 1.69
C LEU A 85 3.05 6.02 1.23
N ILE A 86 1.74 6.16 1.40
CA ILE A 86 0.76 5.15 0.97
C ILE A 86 0.67 5.07 -0.56
N ALA A 87 0.71 6.21 -1.25
CA ALA A 87 0.73 6.26 -2.72
C ALA A 87 1.95 5.55 -3.29
N TRP A 88 3.14 5.74 -2.68
CA TRP A 88 4.35 5.00 -3.06
C TRP A 88 4.21 3.50 -2.84
N GLN A 89 3.67 3.07 -1.70
CA GLN A 89 3.42 1.65 -1.40
C GLN A 89 2.41 1.02 -2.38
N LEU A 90 1.35 1.75 -2.75
CA LEU A 90 0.38 1.30 -3.76
C LEU A 90 1.04 1.10 -5.13
N ARG A 91 1.93 2.02 -5.54
CA ARG A 91 2.68 1.89 -6.78
C ARG A 91 3.59 0.66 -6.77
N SER A 92 4.30 0.43 -5.66
CA SER A 92 5.14 -0.76 -5.47
C SER A 92 4.32 -2.05 -5.53
N LEU A 93 3.18 -2.12 -4.83
CA LEU A 93 2.29 -3.30 -4.85
C LEU A 93 1.73 -3.58 -6.26
N ARG A 94 1.33 -2.54 -7.00
CA ARG A 94 0.85 -2.70 -8.38
C ARG A 94 1.94 -3.22 -9.31
N TYR A 95 3.17 -2.76 -9.12
CA TYR A 95 4.31 -3.26 -9.88
C TYR A 95 4.56 -4.75 -9.62
N ILE A 96 4.52 -5.17 -8.35
CA ILE A 96 4.65 -6.59 -7.96
C ILE A 96 3.51 -7.42 -8.55
N LEU A 97 2.27 -6.95 -8.45
CA LEU A 97 1.11 -7.64 -9.03
C LEU A 97 1.24 -7.78 -10.55
N LYS A 98 1.69 -6.74 -11.25
CA LYS A 98 1.93 -6.76 -12.70
C LYS A 98 2.99 -7.78 -13.08
N LYS A 99 4.10 -7.85 -12.33
CA LYS A 99 5.14 -8.88 -12.53
C LYS A 99 4.60 -10.30 -12.33
N LEU A 100 3.77 -10.51 -11.31
CA LEU A 100 3.10 -11.79 -11.05
C LEU A 100 2.15 -12.20 -12.18
N ASP A 101 1.43 -11.24 -12.78
CA ASP A 101 0.50 -11.49 -13.88
C ASP A 101 1.22 -11.70 -15.23
N GLU A 102 2.39 -11.10 -15.47
CA GLU A 102 3.16 -11.22 -16.72
C GLU A 102 3.93 -12.56 -16.85
N HIS A 103 4.15 -13.28 -15.74
CA HIS A 103 4.89 -14.55 -15.72
C HIS A 103 4.12 -15.67 -14.98
N PRO A 104 2.96 -16.14 -15.50
CA PRO A 104 2.16 -17.17 -14.84
C PRO A 104 2.78 -18.58 -14.87
N ASP A 105 3.68 -18.87 -15.82
CA ASP A 105 4.12 -20.24 -16.14
C ASP A 105 5.54 -20.62 -15.63
N GLN A 106 6.20 -19.79 -14.81
CA GLN A 106 7.58 -20.07 -14.35
C GLN A 106 7.67 -20.73 -12.97
N THR A 107 6.71 -21.60 -12.64
CA THR A 107 6.90 -22.56 -11.53
C THR A 107 7.39 -23.88 -12.15
N PRO A 108 8.51 -24.47 -11.68
CA PRO A 108 8.94 -25.80 -12.10
C PRO A 108 7.91 -26.89 -11.76
#